data_AF-A0A819RH96-F1
#
_entry.id   AF-A0A819RH96-F1
#
_cell.length_a   1.000
_cell.length_b   1.000
_cell.length_c   1.000
_cell.angle_alpha   90.00
_cell.angle_beta   90.00
_cell.angle_gamma   90.00
#
_symmetry.space_group_name_H-M   'P 1'
#
loop_
_entity.id
_entity.type
_entity.pdbx_description
1 polymer ?
#
loop_
_entity_poly.entity_id
_entity_poly.type
_entity_poly.pdbx_seq_one_letter_code
_entity_poly.pdbx_strand_id
1 'polypeptide(L)'
;MNPLSPYHSTSSEVLLKRFRLWRRQYLHVVIYTSLFWIFVDVFFIMLFSDCTKEIIIPCSSSLSTNKNSKIIDHNVQLHPKIIIDKINERKKVVFDNTTMIDATKKNIAPKWWKIDPGATNPMNWHGEGGRAVVVPDELKEEAKKRFAENQFNILASDLMALNRSIKDQRSARCLSHKFPPYLPSTSIIIVFHNEGNSTLLRTLTSIILRSPIQYIHEIIMVDDASINREYLKDTLEAFTKELPVSVRILRNTERLGLMKSRLRGAQIATGDTLTFLDAHIECSPGWLQYLLYEVKKDRTAVVCPIIDVINDNDFAYLTGSDMTWGGFNWRLNFRWYPVPQREEIRRNNDHSLPLLSPTMAGGLFTINRAYFYEIGAYDPGMEVWGGENLEMSFRVWQCGGKVLIHPCSHVGHVFRKQTPYTFPGGTGNVIYHNNKRLVEVWLDKYKDLVYAVMPELKRVDAGDVSERLALRERLKCKDFQWYLQNIYPESSMPVDFYHVGVILVYSKKGELRFDDVCMESNANNVVKLQKCSQGNQKQIWNYNNETKHMEHVTSRQCLSTDKTKGSGHLILVPCEQDNNASQRWYLEQSLLT
;
A
#
# COMPACT_ATOMS: atom_id res chain seq x y z
N MET A 1 -86.16 15.70 -23.40
CA MET A 1 -86.94 15.68 -22.14
C MET A 1 -86.02 15.17 -21.03
N ASN A 2 -85.95 15.87 -19.89
CA ASN A 2 -85.45 15.34 -18.61
C ASN A 2 -86.46 14.31 -18.05
N PRO A 3 -86.17 13.44 -17.03
CA PRO A 3 -85.40 13.79 -15.82
C PRO A 3 -84.61 12.69 -15.01
N LEU A 4 -83.74 13.18 -14.10
CA LEU A 4 -83.40 12.74 -12.71
C LEU A 4 -82.78 11.34 -12.36
N SER A 5 -81.60 11.40 -11.69
CA SER A 5 -81.13 10.82 -10.39
C SER A 5 -81.95 9.69 -9.70
N PRO A 6 -81.38 8.73 -8.88
CA PRO A 6 -80.25 8.97 -7.95
C PRO A 6 -79.30 7.81 -7.47
N TYR A 7 -78.21 8.22 -6.79
CA TYR A 7 -77.57 7.65 -5.57
C TYR A 7 -76.60 6.41 -5.53
N HIS A 8 -75.52 6.66 -4.77
CA HIS A 8 -74.74 5.80 -3.85
C HIS A 8 -73.51 4.95 -4.25
N SER A 9 -72.74 4.65 -3.19
CA SER A 9 -71.29 4.43 -3.14
C SER A 9 -70.88 2.99 -2.83
N THR A 10 -69.75 2.52 -3.37
CA THR A 10 -68.82 1.57 -2.70
C THR A 10 -67.56 1.37 -3.56
N SER A 11 -66.39 1.81 -3.07
CA SER A 11 -65.10 1.60 -3.78
C SER A 11 -63.89 1.50 -2.83
N SER A 12 -63.86 2.32 -1.77
CA SER A 12 -62.77 2.36 -0.79
C SER A 12 -62.59 1.08 0.04
N GLU A 13 -63.66 0.40 0.44
CA GLU A 13 -63.58 -0.79 1.30
C GLU A 13 -62.95 -2.02 0.61
N VAL A 14 -63.16 -2.17 -0.70
CA VAL A 14 -62.65 -3.32 -1.48
C VAL A 14 -61.12 -3.27 -1.60
N LEU A 15 -60.56 -2.06 -1.79
CA LEU A 15 -59.12 -1.85 -1.86
C LEU A 15 -58.42 -2.10 -0.52
N LEU A 16 -59.02 -1.66 0.60
CA LEU A 16 -58.49 -1.88 1.95
C LEU A 16 -58.46 -3.37 2.34
N LYS A 17 -59.46 -4.17 1.92
CA LYS A 17 -59.43 -5.63 2.14
C LYS A 17 -58.32 -6.32 1.33
N ARG A 18 -58.09 -5.94 0.06
CA ARG A 18 -56.98 -6.48 -0.75
C ARG A 18 -55.60 -6.17 -0.15
N PHE A 19 -55.37 -4.96 0.34
CA PHE A 19 -54.07 -4.58 0.94
C PHE A 19 -53.73 -5.36 2.22
N ARG A 20 -54.73 -5.70 3.05
CA ARG A 20 -54.51 -6.49 4.28
C ARG A 20 -54.17 -7.96 3.99
N LEU A 21 -54.73 -8.55 2.94
CA LEU A 21 -54.41 -9.93 2.52
C LEU A 21 -52.96 -10.06 2.03
N TRP A 22 -52.50 -9.11 1.21
CA TRP A 22 -51.14 -9.11 0.66
C TRP A 22 -50.05 -9.02 1.74
N ARG A 23 -50.26 -8.14 2.75
CA ARG A 23 -49.34 -8.01 3.89
C ARG A 23 -49.20 -9.30 4.70
N ARG A 24 -50.30 -10.06 4.86
CA ARG A 24 -50.30 -11.33 5.61
C ARG A 24 -49.56 -12.44 4.86
N GLN A 25 -49.73 -12.53 3.54
CA GLN A 25 -49.00 -13.47 2.69
C GLN A 25 -47.48 -13.19 2.69
N TYR A 26 -47.08 -11.91 2.56
CA TYR A 26 -45.67 -11.52 2.62
C TYR A 26 -45.02 -11.88 3.97
N LEU A 27 -45.72 -11.66 5.08
CA LEU A 27 -45.24 -12.02 6.42
C LEU A 27 -45.03 -13.54 6.57
N HIS A 28 -45.96 -14.36 6.04
CA HIS A 28 -45.80 -15.81 6.03
C HIS A 28 -44.58 -16.25 5.21
N VAL A 29 -44.36 -15.69 4.02
CA VAL A 29 -43.17 -16.00 3.19
C VAL A 29 -41.88 -15.70 3.96
N VAL A 30 -41.76 -14.51 4.57
CA VAL A 30 -40.56 -14.13 5.35
C VAL A 30 -40.35 -15.11 6.51
N ILE A 31 -41.39 -15.44 7.29
CA ILE A 31 -41.30 -16.40 8.40
C ILE A 31 -40.84 -17.78 7.92
N TYR A 32 -41.41 -18.30 6.84
CA TYR A 32 -41.02 -19.62 6.31
C TYR A 32 -39.59 -19.63 5.76
N THR A 33 -39.15 -18.57 5.06
CA THR A 33 -37.75 -18.47 4.60
C THR A 33 -36.76 -18.34 5.75
N SER A 34 -37.07 -17.55 6.79
CA SER A 34 -36.20 -17.42 7.96
C SER A 34 -36.10 -18.73 8.75
N LEU A 35 -37.21 -19.44 8.95
CA LEU A 35 -37.19 -20.75 9.60
C LEU A 35 -36.41 -21.79 8.78
N PHE A 36 -36.53 -21.79 7.45
CA PHE A 36 -35.76 -22.67 6.58
C PHE A 36 -34.24 -22.47 6.76
N TRP A 37 -33.77 -21.23 6.71
CA TRP A 37 -32.34 -20.94 6.90
C TRP A 37 -31.86 -21.28 8.33
N ILE A 38 -32.66 -21.00 9.36
CA ILE A 38 -32.33 -21.43 10.74
C ILE A 38 -32.20 -22.96 10.85
N PHE A 39 -33.08 -23.74 10.22
CA PHE A 39 -32.95 -25.20 10.21
C PHE A 39 -31.75 -25.69 9.41
N VAL A 40 -31.41 -25.05 8.29
CA VAL A 40 -30.18 -25.35 7.52
C VAL A 40 -28.94 -25.06 8.37
N ASP A 41 -28.87 -23.90 9.04
CA ASP A 41 -27.74 -23.52 9.89
C ASP A 41 -27.60 -24.47 11.10
N VAL A 42 -28.70 -24.81 11.78
CA VAL A 42 -28.69 -25.79 12.89
C VAL A 42 -28.28 -27.18 12.40
N PHE A 43 -28.71 -27.61 11.21
CA PHE A 43 -28.32 -28.88 10.62
C PHE A 43 -26.83 -28.91 10.23
N PHE A 44 -26.30 -27.82 9.67
CA PHE A 44 -24.86 -27.67 9.44
C PHE A 44 -24.08 -27.67 10.76
N ILE A 45 -24.53 -26.94 11.77
CA ILE A 45 -23.88 -26.93 13.09
C ILE A 45 -23.87 -28.36 13.68
N MET A 46 -24.96 -29.12 13.60
CA MET A 46 -24.98 -30.52 14.05
C MET A 46 -24.04 -31.43 13.24
N LEU A 47 -23.97 -31.26 11.91
CA LEU A 47 -23.05 -32.05 11.06
C LEU A 47 -21.57 -31.74 11.28
N PHE A 48 -21.23 -30.55 11.79
CA PHE A 48 -19.84 -30.09 11.98
C PHE A 48 -19.43 -29.89 13.45
N SER A 49 -20.29 -30.23 14.43
CA SER A 49 -19.99 -30.05 15.87
C SER A 49 -19.26 -31.23 16.54
N ASP A 50 -19.19 -32.40 15.91
CA ASP A 50 -18.58 -33.60 16.52
C ASP A 50 -17.05 -33.64 16.39
N CYS A 51 -16.38 -32.71 17.10
CA CYS A 51 -14.98 -32.85 17.49
C CYS A 51 -14.55 -31.93 18.67
N THR A 52 -15.38 -31.81 19.72
CA THR A 52 -14.92 -31.21 21.01
C THR A 52 -15.51 -31.90 22.25
N LYS A 53 -14.81 -32.92 22.76
CA LYS A 53 -14.61 -33.19 24.19
C LYS A 53 -13.60 -34.32 24.40
N GLU A 54 -12.80 -34.19 25.45
CA GLU A 54 -11.74 -35.14 25.79
C GLU A 54 -12.28 -36.42 26.47
N ILE A 55 -11.40 -37.43 26.53
CA ILE A 55 -11.38 -38.64 27.39
C ILE A 55 -11.55 -39.99 26.63
N ILE A 56 -10.40 -40.67 26.44
CA ILE A 56 -10.15 -42.11 26.22
C ILE A 56 -10.32 -42.70 24.78
N ILE A 57 -9.16 -42.79 24.09
CA ILE A 57 -8.66 -43.86 23.19
C ILE A 57 -9.29 -43.97 21.76
N PRO A 58 -8.49 -44.29 20.70
CA PRO A 58 -8.78 -43.80 19.34
C PRO A 58 -9.35 -44.84 18.35
N CYS A 59 -10.07 -44.36 17.34
CA CYS A 59 -10.42 -45.16 16.15
C CYS A 59 -9.17 -45.46 15.30
N SER A 60 -9.11 -46.69 14.79
CA SER A 60 -7.89 -47.35 14.30
C SER A 60 -7.50 -47.02 12.86
N SER A 61 -6.19 -47.04 12.59
CA SER A 61 -5.61 -47.09 11.25
C SER A 61 -5.10 -48.49 10.90
N SER A 62 -5.31 -48.90 9.64
CA SER A 62 -4.83 -50.14 9.02
C SER A 62 -5.06 -50.02 7.51
N LEU A 63 -4.25 -50.51 6.57
CA LEU A 63 -2.97 -51.25 6.56
C LEU A 63 -1.90 -50.38 5.82
N SER A 64 -0.62 -50.71 5.64
CA SER A 64 0.24 -51.86 6.01
C SER A 64 1.71 -51.40 6.03
N THR A 65 2.55 -52.09 6.82
CA THR A 65 4.01 -51.95 6.74
C THR A 65 4.59 -52.86 5.67
N ASN A 66 5.53 -52.38 4.86
CA ASN A 66 6.52 -53.26 4.24
C ASN A 66 7.90 -52.59 4.16
N LYS A 67 8.86 -53.15 4.88
CA LYS A 67 10.28 -52.77 4.85
C LYS A 67 11.06 -53.94 4.24
N ASN A 68 11.76 -53.71 3.14
CA ASN A 68 13.15 -54.16 2.94
C ASN A 68 13.67 -53.85 1.53
N SER A 69 14.61 -52.90 1.44
CA SER A 69 15.83 -53.04 0.64
C SER A 69 16.88 -52.03 1.14
N LYS A 70 18.15 -52.46 1.18
CA LYS A 70 19.35 -51.62 1.37
C LYS A 70 20.01 -51.37 0.00
N ILE A 71 21.14 -50.62 0.00
CA ILE A 71 22.16 -50.45 -1.06
C ILE A 71 21.90 -49.23 -1.98
N ILE A 72 22.83 -48.28 -2.25
CA ILE A 72 24.18 -47.96 -1.71
C ILE A 72 24.47 -46.43 -1.89
N ASP A 73 25.40 -45.91 -1.08
CA ASP A 73 26.18 -44.64 -1.12
C ASP A 73 25.95 -43.53 -2.17
N HIS A 74 25.82 -42.28 -1.69
CA HIS A 74 26.92 -41.29 -1.57
C HIS A 74 26.35 -39.85 -1.40
N ASN A 75 26.73 -39.13 -0.33
CA ASN A 75 27.33 -37.78 -0.42
C ASN A 75 27.54 -37.07 0.95
N VAL A 76 28.78 -36.61 1.12
CA VAL A 76 29.33 -35.56 1.99
C VAL A 76 28.34 -34.78 2.88
N GLN A 77 28.45 -35.01 4.20
CA GLN A 77 27.75 -34.27 5.25
C GLN A 77 28.65 -33.18 5.86
N LEU A 78 28.52 -31.93 5.41
CA LEU A 78 29.16 -30.77 6.06
C LEU A 78 28.28 -30.28 7.22
N HIS A 79 28.71 -30.57 8.45
CA HIS A 79 27.95 -30.27 9.68
C HIS A 79 28.04 -28.78 10.10
N PRO A 80 26.92 -28.17 10.57
CA PRO A 80 26.87 -26.78 11.02
C PRO A 80 27.42 -26.57 12.46
N LYS A 81 28.58 -27.17 12.80
CA LYS A 81 29.21 -26.98 14.12
C LYS A 81 30.15 -25.77 14.22
N ILE A 82 30.80 -25.40 13.11
CA ILE A 82 31.88 -24.40 13.08
C ILE A 82 31.41 -22.96 13.42
N ILE A 83 30.10 -22.69 13.37
CA ILE A 83 29.52 -21.37 13.69
C ILE A 83 29.25 -21.21 15.20
N ILE A 84 28.97 -22.30 15.92
CA ILE A 84 28.56 -22.25 17.34
C ILE A 84 29.77 -21.98 18.26
N ASP A 85 30.93 -22.55 17.94
CA ASP A 85 32.11 -22.47 18.81
C ASP A 85 32.70 -21.04 18.93
N LYS A 86 32.42 -20.15 17.99
CA LYS A 86 32.82 -18.72 18.06
C LYS A 86 31.97 -17.86 18.99
N ILE A 87 30.83 -18.36 19.48
CA ILE A 87 29.88 -17.59 20.30
C ILE A 87 30.21 -17.68 21.81
N ASN A 88 30.96 -18.70 22.23
CA ASN A 88 31.16 -19.00 23.67
C ASN A 88 32.37 -18.32 24.33
N GLU A 89 33.16 -17.52 23.61
CA GLU A 89 34.30 -16.78 24.18
C GLU A 89 34.21 -15.25 23.94
N ARG A 90 33.42 -14.55 24.77
CA ARG A 90 33.64 -13.14 25.14
C ARG A 90 32.93 -12.79 26.46
N LYS A 91 33.53 -11.85 27.20
CA LYS A 91 33.23 -11.57 28.62
C LYS A 91 31.95 -10.73 28.77
N LYS A 92 31.28 -10.89 29.92
CA LYS A 92 30.12 -10.06 30.34
C LYS A 92 30.44 -8.56 30.25
N VAL A 93 29.72 -7.84 29.39
CA VAL A 93 29.48 -6.40 29.54
C VAL A 93 28.22 -6.24 30.40
N VAL A 94 28.31 -5.42 31.45
CA VAL A 94 27.15 -5.08 32.28
C VAL A 94 26.51 -3.84 31.67
N PHE A 95 25.32 -4.00 31.08
CA PHE A 95 24.50 -2.87 30.66
C PHE A 95 23.88 -2.19 31.88
N ASP A 96 23.94 -0.85 31.92
CA ASP A 96 23.22 -0.07 32.93
C ASP A 96 21.72 -0.04 32.59
N ASN A 97 20.87 -0.31 33.57
CA ASN A 97 19.41 -0.47 33.39
C ASN A 97 18.63 0.84 33.55
N THR A 98 19.31 1.97 33.67
CA THR A 98 18.75 3.27 34.11
C THR A 98 17.77 3.92 33.14
N THR A 99 17.80 3.61 31.84
CA THR A 99 16.88 4.15 30.83
C THR A 99 15.74 3.21 30.42
N MET A 100 15.75 1.95 30.89
CA MET A 100 14.61 1.02 30.80
C MET A 100 13.75 1.19 32.06
N ILE A 101 12.89 2.22 32.06
CA ILE A 101 12.11 2.63 33.24
C ILE A 101 11.30 1.47 33.84
N ASP A 102 11.69 1.07 35.06
CA ASP A 102 10.99 0.27 36.09
C ASP A 102 10.27 -1.07 35.75
N ALA A 103 10.13 -1.47 34.48
CA ALA A 103 9.47 -2.73 34.11
C ALA A 103 10.17 -3.99 34.68
N THR A 104 11.48 -3.89 34.93
CA THR A 104 12.28 -4.98 35.53
C THR A 104 12.08 -5.12 37.04
N LYS A 105 11.63 -4.07 37.77
CA LYS A 105 11.28 -4.18 39.20
C LYS A 105 9.90 -4.80 39.42
N LYS A 106 9.03 -4.79 38.41
CA LYS A 106 7.65 -5.33 38.47
C LYS A 106 7.47 -6.74 37.83
N ASN A 107 8.52 -7.39 37.33
CA ASN A 107 8.43 -8.62 36.51
C ASN A 107 7.64 -8.46 35.18
N ILE A 108 7.67 -7.27 34.57
CA ILE A 108 6.82 -6.94 33.39
C ILE A 108 7.58 -6.95 32.05
N ALA A 109 8.91 -7.17 32.03
CA ALA A 109 9.70 -7.27 30.79
C ALA A 109 10.44 -8.63 30.64
N PRO A 110 10.27 -9.36 29.52
CA PRO A 110 10.99 -10.60 29.26
C PRO A 110 12.46 -10.34 28.85
N LYS A 111 13.41 -10.81 29.67
CA LYS A 111 14.87 -10.66 29.48
C LYS A 111 15.44 -11.47 28.30
N TRP A 112 15.33 -11.00 27.05
CA TRP A 112 15.98 -11.65 25.90
C TRP A 112 16.61 -10.64 24.94
N TRP A 113 17.95 -10.58 25.00
CA TRP A 113 18.80 -9.84 24.05
C TRP A 113 19.76 -10.74 23.28
N LYS A 114 19.90 -12.01 23.69
CA LYS A 114 20.69 -13.00 22.96
C LYS A 114 19.89 -13.52 21.78
N ILE A 115 20.42 -13.33 20.58
CA ILE A 115 19.89 -13.91 19.35
C ILE A 115 20.24 -15.40 19.34
N ASP A 116 19.29 -16.21 19.80
CA ASP A 116 19.32 -17.67 19.67
C ASP A 116 18.22 -18.10 18.69
N PRO A 117 18.57 -18.54 17.47
CA PRO A 117 17.59 -19.04 16.50
C PRO A 117 16.81 -20.28 16.95
N GLY A 118 17.27 -20.99 17.98
CA GLY A 118 16.57 -22.13 18.59
C GLY A 118 15.66 -21.78 19.77
N ALA A 119 15.70 -20.54 20.28
CA ALA A 119 14.92 -20.14 21.45
C ALA A 119 13.43 -19.94 21.12
N THR A 120 12.57 -20.77 21.72
CA THR A 120 11.12 -20.64 21.64
C THR A 120 10.57 -19.81 22.80
N ASN A 121 9.76 -18.81 22.49
CA ASN A 121 9.08 -18.00 23.50
C ASN A 121 7.79 -18.70 24.00
N PRO A 122 7.46 -18.61 25.30
CA PRO A 122 6.16 -19.00 25.85
C PRO A 122 4.99 -18.26 25.18
N MET A 123 4.00 -19.01 24.69
CA MET A 123 2.84 -18.48 23.97
C MET A 123 1.93 -17.56 24.81
N ASN A 124 2.15 -17.46 26.13
CA ASN A 124 1.44 -16.50 26.98
C ASN A 124 2.09 -15.10 27.02
N TRP A 125 3.28 -14.90 26.43
CA TRP A 125 3.92 -13.58 26.39
C TRP A 125 3.18 -12.58 25.49
N HIS A 126 3.35 -11.29 25.80
CA HIS A 126 2.81 -10.19 25.02
C HIS A 126 3.32 -10.23 23.57
N GLY A 127 2.40 -10.15 22.62
CA GLY A 127 2.73 -10.11 21.19
C GLY A 127 3.10 -11.45 20.55
N GLU A 128 3.29 -12.51 21.34
CA GLU A 128 3.80 -13.80 20.85
C GLU A 128 2.85 -14.47 19.86
N GLY A 129 3.39 -15.00 18.76
CA GLY A 129 2.62 -15.50 17.61
C GLY A 129 1.99 -14.41 16.75
N GLY A 130 2.38 -13.14 16.93
CA GLY A 130 1.78 -11.98 16.25
C GLY A 130 0.45 -11.50 16.84
N ARG A 131 0.07 -11.96 18.04
CA ARG A 131 -1.19 -11.58 18.70
C ARG A 131 -1.16 -10.13 19.20
N ALA A 132 -2.33 -9.55 19.47
CA ALA A 132 -2.46 -8.25 20.11
C ALA A 132 -1.82 -8.22 21.51
N VAL A 133 -1.14 -7.12 21.84
CA VAL A 133 -0.60 -6.82 23.17
C VAL A 133 -1.70 -6.22 24.05
N VAL A 134 -2.13 -6.96 25.06
CA VAL A 134 -2.94 -6.41 26.13
C VAL A 134 -2.03 -5.64 27.10
N VAL A 135 -2.09 -4.31 27.05
CA VAL A 135 -1.40 -3.43 28.01
C VAL A 135 -2.10 -3.51 29.38
N PRO A 136 -1.38 -3.78 30.50
CA PRO A 136 -1.94 -3.80 31.85
C PRO A 136 -2.68 -2.51 32.20
N ASP A 137 -3.75 -2.58 32.99
CA ASP A 137 -4.60 -1.41 33.32
C ASP A 137 -3.82 -0.26 33.96
N GLU A 138 -2.88 -0.56 34.86
CA GLU A 138 -1.99 0.43 35.49
C GLU A 138 -1.07 1.17 34.51
N LEU A 139 -0.85 0.63 33.30
CA LEU A 139 0.02 1.18 32.27
C LEU A 139 -0.75 1.87 31.12
N LYS A 140 -2.10 1.81 31.11
CA LYS A 140 -2.90 2.34 29.98
C LYS A 140 -2.77 3.85 29.79
N GLU A 141 -2.71 4.63 30.86
CA GLU A 141 -2.53 6.09 30.75
C GLU A 141 -1.11 6.47 30.33
N GLU A 142 -0.09 5.70 30.74
CA GLU A 142 1.27 5.90 30.25
C GLU A 142 1.37 5.56 28.75
N ALA A 143 0.76 4.45 28.31
CA ALA A 143 0.71 4.07 26.90
C ALA A 143 0.08 5.17 26.02
N LYS A 144 -1.05 5.76 26.45
CA LYS A 144 -1.68 6.90 25.77
C LYS A 144 -0.75 8.11 25.69
N LYS A 145 -0.09 8.47 26.80
CA LYS A 145 0.85 9.61 26.86
C LYS A 145 2.05 9.39 25.94
N ARG A 146 2.64 8.19 25.96
CA ARG A 146 3.84 7.83 25.17
C ARG A 146 3.54 7.55 23.70
N PHE A 147 2.28 7.34 23.31
CA PHE A 147 1.88 7.20 21.90
C PHE A 147 2.38 8.39 21.04
N ALA A 148 2.34 9.60 21.59
CA ALA A 148 2.75 10.81 20.89
C ALA A 148 4.24 10.83 20.49
N GLU A 149 5.10 10.09 21.21
CA GLU A 149 6.56 10.04 20.97
C GLU A 149 6.94 9.55 19.57
N ASN A 150 6.17 8.59 19.05
CA ASN A 150 6.48 7.90 17.79
C ASN A 150 5.25 7.69 16.88
N GLN A 151 4.06 8.15 17.31
CA GLN A 151 2.75 7.93 16.67
C GLN A 151 2.36 6.43 16.54
N PHE A 152 2.76 5.66 17.55
CA PHE A 152 2.32 4.30 17.85
C PHE A 152 2.57 4.01 19.34
N ASN A 153 1.96 2.95 19.88
CA ASN A 153 2.06 2.57 21.29
C ASN A 153 3.43 1.93 21.62
N ILE A 154 4.44 2.78 21.84
CA ILE A 154 5.79 2.34 22.22
C ILE A 154 5.80 1.48 23.49
N LEU A 155 4.88 1.70 24.45
CA LEU A 155 4.81 0.88 25.65
C LEU A 155 4.33 -0.55 25.36
N ALA A 156 3.36 -0.74 24.46
CA ALA A 156 3.03 -2.08 23.96
C ALA A 156 4.22 -2.74 23.24
N SER A 157 5.01 -1.95 22.49
CA SER A 157 6.25 -2.42 21.84
C SER A 157 7.34 -2.85 22.84
N ASP A 158 7.47 -2.14 23.96
CA ASP A 158 8.44 -2.40 25.03
C ASP A 158 8.09 -3.67 25.86
N LEU A 159 6.80 -4.04 25.93
CA LEU A 159 6.33 -5.28 26.59
C LEU A 159 6.62 -6.56 25.80
N MET A 160 6.89 -6.46 24.49
CA MET A 160 7.12 -7.62 23.62
C MET A 160 8.59 -8.04 23.58
N ALA A 161 8.82 -9.34 23.47
CA ALA A 161 10.15 -9.86 23.17
C ALA A 161 10.63 -9.43 21.77
N LEU A 162 11.91 -9.08 21.63
CA LEU A 162 12.52 -8.68 20.35
C LEU A 162 12.51 -9.82 19.31
N ASN A 163 12.52 -11.06 19.77
CA ASN A 163 12.49 -12.28 18.96
C ASN A 163 11.09 -12.88 18.79
N ARG A 164 10.00 -12.16 19.12
CA ARG A 164 8.61 -12.72 19.09
C ARG A 164 8.34 -13.51 17.81
N SER A 165 7.67 -14.66 17.88
CA SER A 165 7.27 -15.36 16.67
C SER A 165 6.12 -14.65 15.96
N ILE A 166 6.05 -14.81 14.65
CA ILE A 166 4.90 -14.47 13.82
C ILE A 166 4.57 -15.67 12.93
N LYS A 167 3.29 -15.84 12.61
CA LYS A 167 2.82 -16.95 11.78
C LYS A 167 3.33 -16.79 10.34
N ASP A 168 3.91 -17.86 9.79
CA ASP A 168 4.25 -17.95 8.36
C ASP A 168 2.98 -17.96 7.51
N GLN A 169 2.87 -17.01 6.57
CA GLN A 169 1.69 -16.78 5.73
C GLN A 169 1.86 -17.40 4.33
N ARG A 170 3.04 -17.91 4.00
CA ARG A 170 3.37 -18.41 2.67
C ARG A 170 2.50 -19.61 2.30
N SER A 171 1.95 -19.59 1.09
CA SER A 171 1.15 -20.70 0.56
C SER A 171 1.97 -21.98 0.40
N ALA A 172 1.31 -23.13 0.27
CA ALA A 172 1.99 -24.41 0.00
C ALA A 172 2.85 -24.37 -1.27
N ARG A 173 2.43 -23.62 -2.31
CA ARG A 173 3.24 -23.41 -3.53
C ARG A 173 4.51 -22.61 -3.25
N CYS A 174 4.41 -21.53 -2.47
CA CYS A 174 5.57 -20.80 -1.99
C CYS A 174 6.52 -21.75 -1.23
N LEU A 175 6.04 -22.45 -0.20
CA LEU A 175 6.86 -23.35 0.62
C LEU A 175 7.54 -24.48 -0.17
N SER A 176 6.95 -24.91 -1.29
CA SER A 176 7.54 -25.91 -2.20
C SER A 176 8.57 -25.36 -3.20
N HIS A 177 8.73 -24.05 -3.29
CA HIS A 177 9.63 -23.41 -4.25
C HIS A 177 11.10 -23.75 -3.97
N LYS A 178 11.84 -24.13 -5.01
CA LYS A 178 13.27 -24.45 -4.93
C LYS A 178 14.11 -23.33 -5.55
N PHE A 179 14.76 -22.56 -4.69
CA PHE A 179 15.71 -21.54 -5.12
C PHE A 179 16.97 -22.16 -5.77
N PRO A 180 17.63 -21.45 -6.70
CA PRO A 180 18.95 -21.84 -7.18
C PRO A 180 19.98 -21.82 -6.03
N PRO A 181 21.08 -22.59 -6.12
CA PRO A 181 22.07 -22.74 -5.04
C PRO A 181 22.78 -21.43 -4.65
N TYR A 182 22.77 -20.44 -5.55
CA TYR A 182 23.32 -19.11 -5.32
C TYR A 182 22.25 -18.05 -5.63
N LEU A 183 22.03 -17.13 -4.70
CA LEU A 183 21.31 -15.88 -4.87
C LEU A 183 22.30 -14.71 -4.69
N PRO A 184 22.06 -13.54 -5.30
CA PRO A 184 22.92 -12.36 -5.12
C PRO A 184 22.92 -11.92 -3.65
N SER A 185 24.05 -11.37 -3.20
CA SER A 185 24.18 -10.78 -1.87
C SER A 185 23.43 -9.44 -1.78
N THR A 186 23.01 -9.02 -0.58
CA THR A 186 22.35 -7.72 -0.37
C THR A 186 23.00 -6.88 0.73
N SER A 187 23.17 -5.59 0.46
CA SER A 187 23.34 -4.57 1.49
C SER A 187 21.95 -4.08 1.91
N ILE A 188 21.56 -4.33 3.16
CA ILE A 188 20.28 -3.87 3.70
C ILE A 188 20.44 -2.44 4.20
N ILE A 189 19.61 -1.50 3.74
CA ILE A 189 19.68 -0.07 4.09
C ILE A 189 18.46 0.30 4.92
N ILE A 190 18.69 0.77 6.16
CA ILE A 190 17.65 1.19 7.10
C ILE A 190 17.88 2.66 7.47
N VAL A 191 16.94 3.54 7.14
CA VAL A 191 16.99 4.95 7.57
C VAL A 191 16.11 5.13 8.80
N PHE A 192 16.62 5.84 9.81
CA PHE A 192 15.86 6.15 11.02
C PHE A 192 16.07 7.60 11.48
N HIS A 193 15.06 8.16 12.13
CA HIS A 193 15.11 9.47 12.79
C HIS A 193 14.21 9.41 14.03
N ASN A 194 14.77 9.59 15.23
CA ASN A 194 14.03 9.56 16.50
C ASN A 194 13.16 8.30 16.73
N GLU A 195 13.55 7.18 16.12
CA GLU A 195 12.77 5.93 16.14
C GLU A 195 12.67 5.32 17.54
N GLY A 196 11.61 4.54 17.79
CA GLY A 196 11.44 3.81 19.04
C GLY A 196 12.53 2.76 19.24
N ASN A 197 13.06 2.62 20.45
CA ASN A 197 14.14 1.68 20.75
C ASN A 197 13.72 0.23 20.46
N SER A 198 12.61 -0.22 21.07
CA SER A 198 12.11 -1.59 20.92
C SER A 198 11.67 -1.93 19.50
N THR A 199 11.15 -0.98 18.71
CA THR A 199 10.81 -1.18 17.29
C THR A 199 12.06 -1.31 16.41
N LEU A 200 13.08 -0.48 16.63
CA LEU A 200 14.34 -0.53 15.88
C LEU A 200 15.12 -1.82 16.16
N LEU A 201 15.26 -2.20 17.43
CA LEU A 201 15.96 -3.42 17.82
C LEU A 201 15.22 -4.68 17.33
N ARG A 202 13.87 -4.68 17.35
CA ARG A 202 13.06 -5.79 16.82
C ARG A 202 13.12 -5.86 15.28
N THR A 203 13.22 -4.72 14.59
CA THR A 203 13.51 -4.68 13.15
C THR A 203 14.78 -5.46 12.83
N LEU A 204 15.91 -5.08 13.46
CA LEU A 204 17.20 -5.78 13.30
C LEU A 204 17.10 -7.26 13.67
N THR A 205 16.48 -7.58 14.81
CA THR A 205 16.33 -8.96 15.29
C THR A 205 15.53 -9.82 14.30
N SER A 206 14.45 -9.28 13.72
CA SER A 206 13.64 -9.99 12.72
C SER A 206 14.40 -10.27 11.42
N ILE A 207 15.22 -9.33 10.97
CA ILE A 207 16.09 -9.48 9.79
C ILE A 207 17.08 -10.62 10.01
N ILE A 208 17.77 -10.66 11.15
CA ILE A 208 18.78 -11.68 11.46
C ILE A 208 18.14 -13.07 11.64
N LEU A 209 17.03 -13.17 12.37
CA LEU A 209 16.41 -14.47 12.67
C LEU A 209 15.67 -15.11 11.49
N ARG A 210 15.19 -14.31 10.52
CA ARG A 210 14.24 -14.77 9.49
C ARG A 210 14.78 -14.68 8.06
N SER A 211 16.08 -14.42 7.92
CA SER A 211 16.81 -14.37 6.64
C SER A 211 17.99 -15.35 6.64
N PRO A 212 18.31 -16.05 5.53
CA PRO A 212 19.53 -16.84 5.45
C PRO A 212 20.76 -15.93 5.45
N ILE A 213 21.57 -16.03 6.50
CA ILE A 213 22.63 -15.05 6.81
C ILE A 213 23.66 -14.87 5.68
N GLN A 214 23.90 -15.93 4.91
CA GLN A 214 24.80 -15.97 3.74
C GLN A 214 24.41 -15.01 2.60
N TYR A 215 23.18 -14.50 2.58
CA TYR A 215 22.74 -13.50 1.60
C TYR A 215 22.80 -12.07 2.12
N ILE A 216 22.98 -11.87 3.43
CA ILE A 216 23.17 -10.55 4.03
C ILE A 216 24.66 -10.23 3.95
N HIS A 217 25.03 -9.34 3.02
CA HIS A 217 26.40 -8.84 2.92
C HIS A 217 26.72 -7.92 4.10
N GLU A 218 25.79 -7.02 4.40
CA GLU A 218 25.90 -6.03 5.47
C GLU A 218 24.54 -5.38 5.76
N ILE A 219 24.42 -4.74 6.93
CA ILE A 219 23.35 -3.81 7.26
C ILE A 219 23.95 -2.39 7.40
N ILE A 220 23.40 -1.44 6.67
CA ILE A 220 23.77 -0.02 6.72
C ILE A 220 22.61 0.74 7.33
N MET A 221 22.81 1.23 8.55
CA MET A 221 21.83 2.06 9.23
C MET A 221 22.21 3.53 9.05
N VAL A 222 21.27 4.38 8.67
CA VAL A 222 21.50 5.83 8.48
C VAL A 222 20.63 6.60 9.46
N ASP A 223 21.29 7.21 10.45
CA ASP A 223 20.70 8.12 11.42
C ASP A 223 20.54 9.50 10.78
N ASP A 224 19.31 9.88 10.44
CA ASP A 224 19.01 11.17 9.83
C ASP A 224 18.89 12.29 10.88
N ALA A 225 19.99 12.49 11.63
CA ALA A 225 20.13 13.45 12.71
C ALA A 225 19.05 13.31 13.81
N SER A 226 19.00 12.15 14.47
CA SER A 226 18.17 11.96 15.67
C SER A 226 18.62 12.85 16.83
N ILE A 227 17.66 13.38 17.59
CA ILE A 227 17.85 14.40 18.64
C ILE A 227 17.24 13.89 19.95
N ASN A 228 17.93 14.09 21.08
CA ASN A 228 17.45 13.75 22.44
C ASN A 228 17.07 12.25 22.64
N ARG A 229 17.66 11.34 21.87
CA ARG A 229 17.47 9.87 21.99
C ARG A 229 18.83 9.18 22.20
N GLU A 230 19.33 9.15 23.43
CA GLU A 230 20.66 8.58 23.74
C GLU A 230 20.78 7.09 23.39
N TYR A 231 19.69 6.33 23.49
CA TYR A 231 19.66 4.91 23.12
C TYR A 231 19.96 4.64 21.62
N LEU A 232 19.82 5.65 20.74
CA LEU A 232 20.21 5.56 19.32
C LEU A 232 21.72 5.75 19.10
N LYS A 233 22.48 6.06 20.16
CA LYS A 233 23.94 6.19 20.18
C LYS A 233 24.58 4.89 20.70
N ASP A 234 25.20 4.95 21.86
CA ASP A 234 26.07 3.90 22.40
C ASP A 234 25.33 2.58 22.62
N THR A 235 24.05 2.62 23.03
CA THR A 235 23.23 1.41 23.21
C THR A 235 22.98 0.68 21.89
N LEU A 236 22.63 1.40 20.82
CA LEU A 236 22.47 0.83 19.48
C LEU A 236 23.81 0.31 18.92
N GLU A 237 24.90 1.06 19.14
CA GLU A 237 26.25 0.64 18.73
C GLU A 237 26.75 -0.59 19.50
N ALA A 238 26.37 -0.74 20.77
CA ALA A 238 26.65 -1.95 21.55
C ALA A 238 25.81 -3.15 21.04
N PHE A 239 24.51 -2.96 20.82
CA PHE A 239 23.62 -4.02 20.31
C PHE A 239 24.07 -4.53 18.92
N THR A 240 24.41 -3.61 18.02
CA THR A 240 24.80 -3.94 16.64
C THR A 240 26.13 -4.68 16.53
N LYS A 241 27.04 -4.52 17.51
CA LYS A 241 28.32 -5.27 17.59
C LYS A 241 28.12 -6.75 17.97
N GLU A 242 27.01 -7.11 18.59
CA GLU A 242 26.67 -8.50 18.96
C GLU A 242 25.95 -9.24 17.82
N LEU A 243 25.63 -8.56 16.70
CA LEU A 243 24.94 -9.17 15.57
C LEU A 243 25.89 -10.04 14.73
N PRO A 244 25.43 -11.18 14.18
CA PRO A 244 26.26 -12.11 13.42
C PRO A 244 26.58 -11.64 11.98
N VAL A 245 26.26 -10.39 11.64
CA VAL A 245 26.57 -9.74 10.34
C VAL A 245 27.23 -8.39 10.58
N SER A 246 27.97 -7.88 9.60
CA SER A 246 28.53 -6.54 9.67
C SER A 246 27.42 -5.48 9.64
N VAL A 247 27.43 -4.58 10.63
CA VAL A 247 26.50 -3.45 10.70
C VAL A 247 27.31 -2.15 10.74
N ARG A 248 26.98 -1.21 9.85
CA ARG A 248 27.59 0.12 9.78
C ARG A 248 26.54 1.18 10.08
N ILE A 249 26.77 2.01 11.09
CA ILE A 249 25.91 3.15 11.43
C ILE A 249 26.53 4.42 10.87
N LEU A 250 25.87 5.02 9.90
CA LEU A 250 26.19 6.34 9.34
C LEU A 250 25.32 7.39 10.05
N ARG A 251 25.92 8.47 10.55
CA ARG A 251 25.17 9.58 11.16
C ARG A 251 25.25 10.81 10.28
N ASN A 252 24.09 11.41 9.99
CA ASN A 252 24.03 12.73 9.36
C ASN A 252 24.22 13.81 10.43
N THR A 253 24.96 14.87 10.09
CA THR A 253 25.18 16.03 10.98
C THR A 253 23.98 16.95 11.05
N GLU A 254 23.10 16.89 10.05
CA GLU A 254 21.85 17.63 9.92
C GLU A 254 20.77 16.73 9.35
N ARG A 255 19.50 17.14 9.43
CA ARG A 255 18.37 16.35 8.96
C ARG A 255 18.18 16.51 7.44
N LEU A 256 18.61 15.52 6.68
CA LEU A 256 18.60 15.51 5.21
C LEU A 256 17.32 14.93 4.60
N GLY A 257 16.58 14.11 5.34
CA GLY A 257 15.40 13.40 4.86
C GLY A 257 15.65 11.95 4.44
N LEU A 258 14.55 11.23 4.17
CA LEU A 258 14.56 9.83 3.79
C LEU A 258 15.35 9.60 2.50
N MET A 259 15.05 10.32 1.42
CA MET A 259 15.69 10.10 0.10
C MET A 259 17.19 10.35 0.16
N LYS A 260 17.63 11.48 0.72
CA LYS A 260 19.05 11.84 0.83
C LYS A 260 19.80 10.90 1.78
N SER A 261 19.15 10.41 2.84
CA SER A 261 19.72 9.37 3.72
C SER A 261 19.82 8.00 3.05
N ARG A 262 18.79 7.58 2.29
CA ARG A 262 18.82 6.36 1.47
C ARG A 262 19.93 6.40 0.42
N LEU A 263 20.13 7.56 -0.22
CA LEU A 263 21.25 7.80 -1.16
C LEU A 263 22.61 7.65 -0.46
N ARG A 264 22.81 8.25 0.71
CA ARG A 264 24.06 8.12 1.49
C ARG A 264 24.32 6.67 1.92
N GLY A 265 23.29 5.94 2.34
CA GLY A 265 23.38 4.51 2.64
C GLY A 265 23.76 3.67 1.41
N ALA A 266 23.13 3.96 0.26
CA ALA A 266 23.43 3.28 -1.00
C ALA A 266 24.86 3.56 -1.51
N GLN A 267 25.35 4.80 -1.37
CA GLN A 267 26.69 5.22 -1.84
C GLN A 267 27.82 4.39 -1.22
N ILE A 268 27.68 3.96 0.03
CA ILE A 268 28.68 3.13 0.71
C ILE A 268 28.43 1.63 0.58
N ALA A 269 27.27 1.22 0.04
CA ALA A 269 26.84 -0.17 -0.03
C ALA A 269 27.62 -0.99 -1.06
N THR A 270 28.02 -2.21 -0.68
CA THR A 270 28.95 -3.04 -1.46
C THR A 270 28.37 -4.37 -1.98
N GLY A 271 27.20 -4.80 -1.52
CA GLY A 271 26.53 -6.02 -2.00
C GLY A 271 26.02 -5.93 -3.45
N ASP A 272 25.58 -7.06 -4.01
CA ASP A 272 25.09 -7.13 -5.39
C ASP A 272 23.73 -6.43 -5.59
N THR A 273 22.90 -6.46 -4.55
CA THR A 273 21.60 -5.76 -4.47
C THR A 273 21.54 -4.80 -3.29
N LEU A 274 20.64 -3.83 -3.39
CA LEU A 274 20.24 -2.96 -2.28
C LEU A 274 18.84 -3.39 -1.83
N THR A 275 18.66 -3.64 -0.53
CA THR A 275 17.34 -3.89 0.08
C THR A 275 17.02 -2.78 1.05
N PHE A 276 16.09 -1.91 0.69
CA PHE A 276 15.64 -0.82 1.55
C PHE A 276 14.54 -1.32 2.48
N LEU A 277 14.68 -0.99 3.78
CA LEU A 277 13.69 -1.28 4.82
C LEU A 277 13.48 -0.04 5.70
N ASP A 278 12.28 0.09 6.25
CA ASP A 278 11.97 1.11 7.25
C ASP A 278 12.28 0.60 8.67
N ALA A 279 12.44 1.53 9.60
CA ALA A 279 13.02 1.28 10.93
C ALA A 279 12.06 0.64 11.97
N HIS A 280 10.86 0.26 11.54
CA HIS A 280 9.77 -0.25 12.38
C HIS A 280 9.00 -1.34 11.64
N ILE A 281 9.72 -2.40 11.26
CA ILE A 281 9.21 -3.55 10.52
C ILE A 281 9.49 -4.87 11.23
N GLU A 282 8.79 -5.93 10.81
CA GLU A 282 9.07 -7.31 11.21
C GLU A 282 8.99 -8.23 9.98
N CYS A 283 10.14 -8.69 9.49
CA CYS A 283 10.23 -9.57 8.31
C CYS A 283 9.55 -10.92 8.55
N SER A 284 8.85 -11.53 7.58
CA SER A 284 8.35 -12.92 7.73
C SER A 284 9.40 -13.98 7.37
N PRO A 285 9.26 -15.24 7.84
CA PRO A 285 10.14 -16.34 7.47
C PRO A 285 10.36 -16.45 5.95
N GLY A 286 11.62 -16.40 5.51
CA GLY A 286 11.98 -16.59 4.10
C GLY A 286 11.61 -15.45 3.15
N TRP A 287 11.24 -14.27 3.65
CA TRP A 287 10.94 -13.08 2.86
C TRP A 287 12.04 -12.76 1.82
N LEU A 288 13.30 -12.67 2.26
CA LEU A 288 14.41 -12.15 1.47
C LEU A 288 14.70 -12.95 0.19
N GLN A 289 14.54 -14.27 0.23
CA GLN A 289 14.97 -15.15 -0.86
C GLN A 289 14.18 -14.91 -2.15
N TYR A 290 12.88 -14.64 -2.06
CA TYR A 290 12.05 -14.35 -3.24
C TYR A 290 12.42 -13.00 -3.88
N LEU A 291 12.72 -11.99 -3.06
CA LEU A 291 13.14 -10.67 -3.55
C LEU A 291 14.45 -10.78 -4.33
N LEU A 292 15.44 -11.49 -3.78
CA LEU A 292 16.72 -11.75 -4.44
C LEU A 292 16.60 -12.66 -5.67
N TYR A 293 15.65 -13.60 -5.66
CA TYR A 293 15.41 -14.51 -6.78
C TYR A 293 14.85 -13.79 -8.01
N GLU A 294 13.87 -12.90 -7.85
CA GLU A 294 13.36 -12.14 -8.99
C GLU A 294 14.39 -11.12 -9.52
N VAL A 295 15.15 -10.44 -8.66
CA VAL A 295 16.27 -9.58 -9.10
C VAL A 295 17.37 -10.38 -9.81
N LYS A 296 17.57 -11.66 -9.46
CA LYS A 296 18.49 -12.56 -10.17
C LYS A 296 17.97 -12.96 -11.56
N LYS A 297 16.66 -13.16 -11.72
CA LYS A 297 16.04 -13.51 -13.01
C LYS A 297 16.00 -12.32 -13.96
N ASP A 298 15.73 -11.13 -13.41
CA ASP A 298 15.68 -9.88 -14.14
C ASP A 298 16.35 -8.78 -13.32
N ARG A 299 17.56 -8.38 -13.75
CA ARG A 299 18.37 -7.34 -13.11
C ARG A 299 17.66 -5.98 -13.09
N THR A 300 16.68 -5.76 -13.98
CA THR A 300 15.90 -4.52 -14.09
C THR A 300 14.62 -4.51 -13.24
N ALA A 301 14.37 -5.59 -12.49
CA ALA A 301 13.25 -5.66 -11.57
C ALA A 301 13.53 -4.93 -10.25
N VAL A 302 12.53 -4.19 -9.78
CA VAL A 302 12.41 -3.66 -8.42
C VAL A 302 11.35 -4.48 -7.71
N VAL A 303 11.72 -5.18 -6.64
CA VAL A 303 10.89 -6.23 -6.04
C VAL A 303 10.49 -5.87 -4.62
N CYS A 304 9.19 -5.72 -4.38
CA CYS A 304 8.60 -5.40 -3.09
C CYS A 304 8.03 -6.66 -2.43
N PRO A 305 8.05 -6.77 -1.09
CA PRO A 305 7.23 -7.74 -0.38
C PRO A 305 5.75 -7.33 -0.39
N ILE A 306 4.85 -8.26 -0.04
CA ILE A 306 3.57 -7.88 0.57
C ILE A 306 3.90 -7.19 1.90
N ILE A 307 3.30 -6.02 2.12
CA ILE A 307 3.45 -5.26 3.35
C ILE A 307 2.30 -5.63 4.28
N ASP A 308 2.59 -6.39 5.31
CA ASP A 308 1.62 -6.74 6.35
C ASP A 308 1.44 -5.56 7.32
N VAL A 309 0.30 -5.48 8.00
CA VAL A 309 0.00 -4.40 8.93
C VAL A 309 0.37 -4.81 10.35
N ILE A 310 1.28 -4.08 10.98
CA ILE A 310 1.45 -4.11 12.44
C ILE A 310 0.62 -2.96 13.01
N ASN A 311 -0.36 -3.27 13.86
CA ASN A 311 -1.30 -2.29 14.41
C ASN A 311 -0.58 -1.27 15.31
N ASP A 312 -0.87 0.02 15.12
CA ASP A 312 -0.25 1.13 15.84
C ASP A 312 -0.58 1.18 17.34
N ASN A 313 -1.64 0.50 17.79
CA ASN A 313 -2.14 0.57 19.18
C ASN A 313 -1.77 -0.65 20.01
N ASP A 314 -1.80 -1.86 19.43
CA ASP A 314 -1.62 -3.13 20.15
C ASP A 314 -0.56 -4.07 19.53
N PHE A 315 0.12 -3.66 18.45
CA PHE A 315 1.15 -4.46 17.77
C PHE A 315 0.68 -5.85 17.27
N ALA A 316 -0.63 -6.07 17.12
CA ALA A 316 -1.17 -7.21 16.40
C ALA A 316 -0.62 -7.24 14.97
N TYR A 317 -0.18 -8.42 14.52
CA TYR A 317 0.33 -8.65 13.18
C TYR A 317 -0.81 -9.16 12.28
N LEU A 318 -1.18 -8.36 11.30
CA LEU A 318 -2.31 -8.59 10.39
C LEU A 318 -1.79 -8.77 8.97
N THR A 319 -1.99 -9.95 8.39
CA THR A 319 -1.52 -10.28 7.03
C THR A 319 -2.12 -9.33 5.97
N GLY A 320 -1.26 -8.80 5.09
CA GLY A 320 -1.65 -8.05 3.91
C GLY A 320 -2.25 -8.96 2.83
N SER A 321 -2.94 -8.36 1.86
CA SER A 321 -3.59 -9.12 0.79
C SER A 321 -2.70 -9.31 -0.43
N ASP A 322 -2.64 -10.54 -0.93
CA ASP A 322 -2.11 -10.92 -2.25
C ASP A 322 -3.02 -10.51 -3.41
N MET A 323 -4.25 -10.08 -3.11
CA MET A 323 -5.25 -9.56 -4.05
C MET A 323 -5.18 -8.03 -4.23
N THR A 324 -4.12 -7.38 -3.73
CA THR A 324 -3.93 -5.93 -3.91
C THR A 324 -2.60 -5.59 -4.58
N TRP A 325 -2.62 -4.58 -5.46
CA TRP A 325 -1.45 -4.00 -6.11
C TRP A 325 -1.37 -2.48 -5.90
N GLY A 326 -0.21 -1.89 -6.18
CA GLY A 326 0.04 -0.47 -6.04
C GLY A 326 -0.37 0.32 -7.28
N GLY A 327 -1.23 1.31 -7.09
CA GLY A 327 -1.57 2.33 -8.07
C GLY A 327 -1.45 3.75 -7.49
N PHE A 328 -2.05 4.72 -8.16
CA PHE A 328 -2.09 6.11 -7.69
C PHE A 328 -3.35 6.82 -8.18
N ASN A 329 -3.77 7.85 -7.43
CA ASN A 329 -4.81 8.77 -7.89
C ASN A 329 -4.22 10.02 -8.56
N TRP A 330 -5.02 10.77 -9.31
CA TRP A 330 -4.59 11.97 -10.05
C TRP A 330 -4.29 13.21 -9.17
N ARG A 331 -4.27 13.02 -7.84
CA ARG A 331 -3.63 13.93 -6.87
C ARG A 331 -2.23 13.46 -6.44
N LEU A 332 -1.63 12.55 -7.22
CA LEU A 332 -0.32 11.93 -6.98
C LEU A 332 -0.18 11.28 -5.59
N ASN A 333 -1.24 10.65 -5.10
CA ASN A 333 -1.19 9.83 -3.88
C ASN A 333 -1.18 8.36 -4.26
N PHE A 334 -0.23 7.61 -3.69
CA PHE A 334 -0.22 6.15 -3.73
C PHE A 334 -1.50 5.58 -3.13
N ARG A 335 -2.04 4.51 -3.75
CA ARG A 335 -3.22 3.78 -3.28
C ARG A 335 -3.08 2.29 -3.58
N TRP A 336 -3.55 1.46 -2.66
CA TRP A 336 -3.79 0.04 -2.93
C TRP A 336 -5.12 -0.11 -3.69
N TYR A 337 -5.09 -0.88 -4.77
CA TYR A 337 -6.27 -1.28 -5.54
C TYR A 337 -6.37 -2.81 -5.58
N PRO A 338 -7.57 -3.37 -5.82
CA PRO A 338 -7.69 -4.79 -6.17
C PRO A 338 -6.86 -5.12 -7.42
N VAL A 339 -6.26 -6.31 -7.47
CA VAL A 339 -5.58 -6.81 -8.67
C VAL A 339 -6.60 -6.97 -9.80
N PRO A 340 -6.32 -6.44 -11.02
CA PRO A 340 -7.26 -6.53 -12.12
C PRO A 340 -7.25 -7.91 -12.78
N GLN A 341 -8.38 -8.28 -13.38
CA GLN A 341 -8.56 -9.58 -14.06
C GLN A 341 -7.48 -9.86 -15.13
N ARG A 342 -6.96 -8.82 -15.80
CA ARG A 342 -5.83 -8.91 -16.74
C ARG A 342 -4.59 -9.55 -16.11
N GLU A 343 -4.26 -9.11 -14.89
CA GLU A 343 -3.09 -9.57 -14.15
C GLU A 343 -3.30 -10.97 -13.56
N GLU A 344 -4.53 -11.29 -13.12
CA GLU A 344 -4.87 -12.66 -12.71
C GLU A 344 -4.76 -13.67 -13.85
N ILE A 345 -5.25 -13.31 -15.04
CA ILE A 345 -5.10 -14.13 -16.25
C ILE A 345 -3.61 -14.29 -16.61
N ARG A 346 -2.81 -13.21 -16.54
CA ARG A 346 -1.35 -13.28 -16.78
C ARG A 346 -0.63 -14.25 -15.83
N ARG A 347 -1.08 -14.36 -14.58
CA ARG A 347 -0.56 -15.31 -13.59
C ARG A 347 -1.18 -16.71 -13.69
N ASN A 348 -2.12 -16.96 -14.60
CA ASN A 348 -2.96 -18.17 -14.62
C ASN A 348 -3.67 -18.45 -13.27
N ASN A 349 -4.04 -17.39 -12.54
CA ASN A 349 -4.51 -17.45 -11.15
C ASN A 349 -3.54 -18.16 -10.17
N ASP A 350 -2.23 -18.17 -10.44
CA ASP A 350 -1.22 -18.63 -9.49
C ASP A 350 -0.71 -17.48 -8.61
N HIS A 351 -1.32 -17.35 -7.43
CA HIS A 351 -1.00 -16.31 -6.47
C HIS A 351 0.40 -16.49 -5.83
N SER A 352 1.14 -17.57 -6.13
CA SER A 352 2.55 -17.66 -5.74
C SER A 352 3.48 -16.87 -6.67
N LEU A 353 3.01 -16.45 -7.85
CA LEU A 353 3.77 -15.67 -8.82
C LEU A 353 3.74 -14.16 -8.53
N PRO A 354 4.84 -13.44 -8.79
CA PRO A 354 4.90 -11.99 -8.58
C PRO A 354 3.93 -11.22 -9.47
N LEU A 355 3.32 -10.19 -8.87
CA LEU A 355 2.45 -9.20 -9.51
C LEU A 355 3.27 -8.14 -10.24
N LEU A 356 2.85 -7.75 -11.44
CA LEU A 356 3.33 -6.54 -12.12
C LEU A 356 2.57 -5.33 -11.56
N SER A 357 3.20 -4.52 -10.71
CA SER A 357 2.54 -3.42 -10.01
C SER A 357 2.83 -2.08 -10.72
N PRO A 358 1.82 -1.28 -11.11
CA PRO A 358 2.01 0.06 -11.68
C PRO A 358 2.91 0.94 -10.83
N THR A 359 2.68 0.94 -9.51
CA THR A 359 3.50 1.68 -8.55
C THR A 359 3.87 0.80 -7.35
N MET A 360 4.84 1.26 -6.57
CA MET A 360 5.17 0.70 -5.25
C MET A 360 4.90 1.69 -4.12
N ALA A 361 4.73 1.18 -2.90
CA ALA A 361 4.66 2.02 -1.70
C ALA A 361 6.01 2.73 -1.41
N GLY A 362 7.13 2.20 -1.90
CA GLY A 362 8.47 2.81 -1.80
C GLY A 362 9.20 2.57 -0.49
N GLY A 363 8.51 2.24 0.60
CA GLY A 363 9.12 1.91 1.90
C GLY A 363 10.08 0.71 1.81
N LEU A 364 9.58 -0.43 1.35
CA LEU A 364 10.28 -1.72 1.41
C LEU A 364 10.47 -2.31 0.00
N PHE A 365 11.71 -2.47 -0.48
CA PHE A 365 11.99 -3.11 -1.78
C PHE A 365 13.46 -3.54 -1.93
N THR A 366 13.71 -4.44 -2.89
CA THR A 366 15.05 -4.86 -3.32
C THR A 366 15.27 -4.54 -4.80
N ILE A 367 16.47 -4.07 -5.14
CA ILE A 367 16.89 -3.70 -6.50
C ILE A 367 18.36 -4.08 -6.74
N ASN A 368 18.75 -4.42 -7.97
CA ASN A 368 20.18 -4.60 -8.30
C ASN A 368 20.96 -3.28 -8.10
N ARG A 369 22.12 -3.33 -7.44
CA ARG A 369 22.86 -2.11 -7.07
C ARG A 369 23.36 -1.33 -8.29
N ALA A 370 23.86 -2.02 -9.32
CA ALA A 370 24.31 -1.36 -10.55
C ALA A 370 23.11 -0.72 -11.29
N TYR A 371 22.01 -1.47 -11.43
CA TYR A 371 20.79 -0.96 -12.07
C TYR A 371 20.25 0.29 -11.36
N PHE A 372 20.20 0.32 -10.02
CA PHE A 372 19.80 1.50 -9.25
C PHE A 372 20.55 2.78 -9.67
N TYR A 373 21.86 2.70 -9.90
CA TYR A 373 22.66 3.84 -10.37
C TYR A 373 22.51 4.12 -11.86
N GLU A 374 22.39 3.08 -12.71
CA GLU A 374 22.16 3.24 -14.15
C GLU A 374 20.87 4.01 -14.44
N ILE A 375 19.80 3.76 -13.68
CA ILE A 375 18.55 4.53 -13.74
C ILE A 375 18.59 5.82 -12.92
N GLY A 376 19.74 6.29 -12.45
CA GLY A 376 19.88 7.59 -11.80
C GLY A 376 19.45 7.69 -10.32
N ALA A 377 19.43 6.56 -9.60
CA ALA A 377 19.18 6.45 -8.16
C ALA A 377 17.83 7.07 -7.71
N TYR A 378 17.80 7.85 -6.64
CA TYR A 378 16.72 8.80 -6.34
C TYR A 378 17.07 10.18 -6.93
N ASP A 379 16.07 11.02 -7.19
CA ASP A 379 16.29 12.44 -7.53
C ASP A 379 16.86 13.19 -6.31
N PRO A 380 18.11 13.71 -6.36
CA PRO A 380 18.73 14.41 -5.24
C PRO A 380 18.10 15.79 -4.99
N GLY A 381 17.34 16.31 -5.95
CA GLY A 381 16.54 17.53 -5.77
C GLY A 381 15.27 17.31 -4.97
N MET A 382 14.83 16.06 -4.72
CA MET A 382 13.69 15.81 -3.82
C MET A 382 14.08 15.99 -2.34
N GLU A 383 13.13 16.52 -1.57
CA GLU A 383 13.32 16.91 -0.17
C GLU A 383 12.51 16.06 0.80
N VAL A 384 13.10 15.77 1.97
CA VAL A 384 12.51 15.06 3.12
C VAL A 384 11.83 13.72 2.79
N TRP A 385 10.59 13.73 2.32
CA TRP A 385 9.76 12.56 2.02
C TRP A 385 8.57 12.94 1.14
N GLY A 386 8.14 12.02 0.26
CA GLY A 386 6.90 12.08 -0.50
C GLY A 386 7.13 12.22 -2.00
N GLY A 387 6.42 11.43 -2.80
CA GLY A 387 6.47 11.43 -4.26
C GLY A 387 7.60 10.58 -4.88
N GLU A 388 8.63 10.23 -4.10
CA GLU A 388 9.79 9.45 -4.56
C GLU A 388 9.41 8.04 -5.02
N ASN A 389 8.38 7.46 -4.40
CA ASN A 389 7.87 6.14 -4.73
C ASN A 389 7.17 6.11 -6.10
N LEU A 390 6.43 7.18 -6.44
CA LEU A 390 5.78 7.33 -7.74
C LEU A 390 6.81 7.68 -8.83
N GLU A 391 7.75 8.59 -8.55
CA GLU A 391 8.84 8.97 -9.47
C GLU A 391 9.62 7.73 -9.90
N MET A 392 10.10 6.96 -8.94
CA MET A 392 10.87 5.76 -9.21
C MET A 392 10.04 4.68 -9.92
N SER A 393 8.74 4.56 -9.61
CA SER A 393 7.85 3.61 -10.32
C SER A 393 7.71 3.99 -11.79
N PHE A 394 7.40 5.27 -12.07
CA PHE A 394 7.21 5.77 -13.43
C PHE A 394 8.50 5.69 -14.24
N ARG A 395 9.64 6.03 -13.64
CA ARG A 395 10.97 5.89 -14.23
C ARG A 395 11.33 4.44 -14.55
N VAL A 396 11.19 3.52 -13.59
CA VAL A 396 11.48 2.09 -13.79
C VAL A 396 10.69 1.54 -14.97
N TRP A 397 9.37 1.79 -15.02
CA TRP A 397 8.52 1.30 -16.11
C TRP A 397 8.82 1.98 -17.45
N GLN A 398 8.88 3.31 -17.51
CA GLN A 398 9.13 4.05 -18.76
C GLN A 398 10.52 3.73 -19.34
N CYS A 399 11.52 3.49 -18.49
CA CYS A 399 12.90 3.18 -18.89
C CYS A 399 13.18 1.66 -19.02
N GLY A 400 12.14 0.82 -19.11
CA GLY A 400 12.25 -0.58 -19.53
C GLY A 400 12.48 -1.62 -18.43
N GLY A 401 12.47 -1.23 -17.16
CA GLY A 401 12.45 -2.15 -16.02
C GLY A 401 11.03 -2.56 -15.61
N LYS A 402 10.91 -3.18 -14.43
CA LYS A 402 9.64 -3.68 -13.88
C LYS A 402 9.53 -3.40 -12.39
N VAL A 403 8.34 -3.05 -11.92
CA VAL A 403 8.02 -3.01 -10.48
C VAL A 403 7.18 -4.23 -10.14
N LEU A 404 7.67 -5.05 -9.20
CA LEU A 404 7.07 -6.31 -8.79
C LEU A 404 6.63 -6.26 -7.32
N ILE A 405 5.51 -6.91 -7.00
CA ILE A 405 5.18 -7.31 -5.62
C ILE A 405 5.21 -8.84 -5.58
N HIS A 406 5.99 -9.43 -4.67
CA HIS A 406 6.14 -10.88 -4.58
C HIS A 406 5.30 -11.49 -3.45
N PRO A 407 4.21 -12.22 -3.72
CA PRO A 407 3.31 -12.73 -2.68
C PRO A 407 3.96 -13.65 -1.66
N CYS A 408 4.92 -14.49 -2.08
CA CYS A 408 5.66 -15.34 -1.13
C CYS A 408 6.63 -14.60 -0.18
N SER A 409 6.78 -13.28 -0.29
CA SER A 409 7.62 -12.46 0.59
C SER A 409 6.76 -11.47 1.36
N HIS A 410 6.75 -11.60 2.68
CA HIS A 410 5.96 -10.77 3.59
C HIS A 410 6.86 -9.99 4.55
N VAL A 411 6.53 -8.72 4.80
CA VAL A 411 7.18 -7.89 5.83
C VAL A 411 6.11 -7.04 6.53
N GLY A 412 5.95 -7.20 7.83
CA GLY A 412 5.04 -6.36 8.61
C GLY A 412 5.61 -4.97 8.84
N HIS A 413 4.77 -3.95 8.79
CA HIS A 413 5.13 -2.54 8.95
C HIS A 413 4.15 -1.84 9.91
N VAL A 414 4.67 -1.01 10.83
CA VAL A 414 3.84 -0.22 11.75
C VAL A 414 3.25 0.99 11.02
N PHE A 415 1.98 0.88 10.60
CA PHE A 415 1.29 1.97 9.89
C PHE A 415 0.81 3.06 10.84
N ARG A 416 1.47 4.21 10.82
CA ARG A 416 1.13 5.38 11.64
C ARG A 416 0.02 6.20 10.97
N LYS A 417 -0.94 6.69 11.75
CA LYS A 417 -2.01 7.60 11.27
C LYS A 417 -1.53 9.03 11.02
N GLN A 418 -0.44 9.43 11.69
CA GLN A 418 0.18 10.75 11.58
C GLN A 418 1.70 10.59 11.57
N THR A 419 2.41 11.52 10.93
CA THR A 419 3.88 11.52 10.93
C THR A 419 4.41 12.21 12.20
N PRO A 420 5.26 11.58 13.02
CA PRO A 420 5.88 12.22 14.20
C PRO A 420 6.95 13.27 13.85
N TYR A 421 7.21 13.50 12.57
CA TYR A 421 8.39 14.21 12.09
C TYR A 421 8.07 15.63 11.64
N THR A 422 9.01 16.55 11.91
CA THR A 422 8.95 17.91 11.39
C THR A 422 9.27 17.93 9.89
N PHE A 423 8.63 18.84 9.17
CA PHE A 423 8.94 19.13 7.78
C PHE A 423 9.36 20.61 7.70
N PRO A 424 10.65 20.93 7.51
CA PRO A 424 11.07 22.30 7.22
C PRO A 424 10.27 22.85 6.03
N GLY A 425 9.70 24.06 6.17
CA GLY A 425 8.78 24.62 5.16
C GLY A 425 7.36 24.04 5.14
N GLY A 426 7.06 23.03 5.96
CA GLY A 426 5.74 22.40 6.07
C GLY A 426 5.50 21.26 5.07
N THR A 427 4.81 20.22 5.52
CA THR A 427 4.60 18.97 4.78
C THR A 427 4.00 19.17 3.40
N GLY A 428 3.04 20.10 3.25
CA GLY A 428 2.43 20.42 1.97
C GLY A 428 3.43 20.97 0.96
N ASN A 429 4.26 21.96 1.33
CA ASN A 429 5.20 22.58 0.41
C ASN A 429 6.26 21.58 -0.09
N VAL A 430 6.79 20.75 0.81
CA VAL A 430 7.78 19.72 0.48
C VAL A 430 7.20 18.66 -0.46
N ILE A 431 6.01 18.13 -0.16
CA ILE A 431 5.35 17.13 -1.03
C ILE A 431 5.00 17.76 -2.39
N TYR A 432 4.55 19.02 -2.43
CA TYR A 432 4.26 19.73 -3.67
C TYR A 432 5.51 20.01 -4.50
N HIS A 433 6.65 20.34 -3.88
CA HIS A 433 7.94 20.46 -4.57
C HIS A 433 8.34 19.14 -5.24
N ASN A 434 8.38 18.03 -4.48
CA ASN A 434 8.73 16.71 -5.00
C ASN A 434 7.76 16.25 -6.11
N ASN A 435 6.46 16.40 -5.88
CA ASN A 435 5.45 16.06 -6.88
C ASN A 435 5.59 16.91 -8.15
N LYS A 436 5.95 18.21 -8.04
CA LYS A 436 6.19 19.05 -9.21
C LYS A 436 7.40 18.58 -10.03
N ARG A 437 8.49 18.18 -9.37
CA ARG A 437 9.68 17.59 -10.03
C ARG A 437 9.31 16.33 -10.81
N LEU A 438 8.53 15.44 -10.20
CA LEU A 438 7.97 14.26 -10.87
C LEU A 438 7.12 14.66 -12.08
N VAL A 439 6.21 15.62 -11.92
CA VAL A 439 5.26 16.08 -12.94
C VAL A 439 5.97 16.61 -14.19
N GLU A 440 6.99 17.46 -14.01
CA GLU A 440 7.74 18.05 -15.13
C GLU A 440 8.60 17.04 -15.90
N VAL A 441 9.08 15.98 -15.24
CA VAL A 441 9.98 14.99 -15.86
C VAL A 441 9.22 13.81 -16.48
N TRP A 442 8.17 13.30 -15.82
CA TRP A 442 7.64 11.96 -16.09
C TRP A 442 6.20 11.88 -16.62
N LEU A 443 5.45 12.99 -16.68
CA LEU A 443 4.02 12.97 -17.03
C LEU A 443 3.67 13.55 -18.42
N ASP A 444 4.63 14.11 -19.15
CA ASP A 444 4.42 14.65 -20.51
C ASP A 444 3.18 15.57 -20.60
N LYS A 445 2.31 15.35 -21.60
CA LYS A 445 1.04 16.08 -21.80
C LYS A 445 0.05 15.97 -20.62
N TYR A 446 0.20 14.96 -19.75
CA TYR A 446 -0.69 14.78 -18.59
C TYR A 446 -0.34 15.72 -17.43
N LYS A 447 0.79 16.44 -17.50
CA LYS A 447 1.17 17.44 -16.49
C LYS A 447 0.14 18.56 -16.35
N ASP A 448 -0.41 19.04 -17.47
CA ASP A 448 -1.40 20.12 -17.48
C ASP A 448 -2.69 19.74 -16.73
N LEU A 449 -3.04 18.46 -16.76
CA LEU A 449 -4.18 17.93 -16.01
C LEU A 449 -3.87 17.82 -14.52
N VAL A 450 -2.70 17.30 -14.13
CA VAL A 450 -2.29 17.29 -12.71
C VAL A 450 -2.25 18.73 -12.17
N TYR A 451 -1.79 19.68 -12.97
CA TYR A 451 -1.83 21.11 -12.67
C TYR A 451 -3.23 21.75 -12.64
N ALA A 452 -4.24 21.12 -13.22
CA ALA A 452 -5.64 21.52 -13.09
C ALA A 452 -6.31 20.90 -11.84
N VAL A 453 -5.94 19.66 -11.49
CA VAL A 453 -6.43 18.93 -10.31
C VAL A 453 -5.75 19.40 -9.01
N MET A 454 -4.51 19.87 -9.10
CA MET A 454 -3.66 20.38 -8.01
C MET A 454 -3.03 21.73 -8.39
N PRO A 455 -3.83 22.83 -8.46
CA PRO A 455 -3.32 24.16 -8.80
C PRO A 455 -2.24 24.68 -7.83
N GLU A 456 -2.14 24.11 -6.62
CA GLU A 456 -1.09 24.39 -5.63
C GLU A 456 0.31 24.13 -6.20
N LEU A 457 0.49 23.09 -7.02
CA LEU A 457 1.77 22.75 -7.65
C LEU A 457 2.28 23.89 -8.57
N LYS A 458 1.38 24.73 -9.11
CA LYS A 458 1.82 25.89 -9.91
C LYS A 458 2.57 26.94 -9.06
N ARG A 459 2.31 27.00 -7.74
CA ARG A 459 2.85 28.02 -6.83
C ARG A 459 4.20 27.67 -6.21
N VAL A 460 4.57 26.39 -6.22
CA VAL A 460 5.85 25.90 -5.67
C VAL A 460 6.88 25.83 -6.79
N ASP A 461 8.15 26.14 -6.54
CA ASP A 461 9.22 25.93 -7.52
C ASP A 461 9.56 24.44 -7.62
N ALA A 462 9.89 23.94 -8.82
CA ALA A 462 10.45 22.60 -8.99
C ALA A 462 11.96 22.58 -8.75
N GLY A 463 12.64 23.72 -8.85
CA GLY A 463 14.09 23.79 -9.01
C GLY A 463 14.55 23.19 -10.35
N ASP A 464 15.86 23.00 -10.51
CA ASP A 464 16.40 22.44 -11.74
C ASP A 464 16.10 20.93 -11.88
N VAL A 465 15.54 20.55 -13.03
CA VAL A 465 15.23 19.16 -13.42
C VAL A 465 15.99 18.72 -14.68
N SER A 466 16.91 19.53 -15.20
CA SER A 466 17.62 19.27 -16.46
C SER A 466 18.41 17.96 -16.45
N GLU A 467 19.03 17.60 -15.31
CA GLU A 467 19.70 16.29 -15.15
C GLU A 467 18.73 15.11 -15.30
N ARG A 468 17.50 15.26 -14.78
CA ARG A 468 16.45 14.22 -14.80
C ARG A 468 15.86 14.06 -16.20
N LEU A 469 15.69 15.17 -16.93
CA LEU A 469 15.30 15.16 -18.35
C LEU A 469 16.39 14.52 -19.22
N ALA A 470 17.65 14.92 -19.07
CA ALA A 470 18.78 14.34 -19.80
C ALA A 470 19.00 12.84 -19.50
N LEU A 471 18.72 12.40 -18.26
CA LEU A 471 18.68 10.98 -17.89
C LEU A 471 17.59 10.23 -18.67
N ARG A 472 16.38 10.78 -18.74
CA ARG A 472 15.23 10.20 -19.45
C ARG A 472 15.50 10.05 -20.95
N GLU A 473 16.09 11.07 -21.57
CA GLU A 473 16.54 11.05 -22.97
C GLU A 473 17.64 10.01 -23.21
N ARG A 474 18.69 10.01 -22.39
CA ARG A 474 19.84 9.08 -22.50
C ARG A 474 19.41 7.62 -22.40
N LEU A 475 18.47 7.30 -21.51
CA LEU A 475 17.90 5.96 -21.35
C LEU A 475 16.84 5.62 -22.39
N LYS A 476 16.46 6.56 -23.27
CA LYS A 476 15.41 6.41 -24.29
C LYS A 476 14.09 5.93 -23.69
N CYS A 477 13.73 6.49 -22.53
CA CYS A 477 12.51 6.09 -21.83
C CYS A 477 11.29 6.44 -22.67
N LYS A 478 10.25 5.62 -22.54
CA LYS A 478 8.96 5.79 -23.20
C LYS A 478 8.20 6.96 -22.58
N ASP A 479 7.12 7.39 -23.25
CA ASP A 479 6.24 8.43 -22.74
C ASP A 479 5.23 7.91 -21.71
N PHE A 480 4.56 8.84 -21.03
CA PHE A 480 3.54 8.51 -20.03
C PHE A 480 2.24 7.99 -20.66
N GLN A 481 1.99 8.29 -21.94
CA GLN A 481 0.86 7.70 -22.68
C GLN A 481 1.05 6.18 -22.83
N TRP A 482 2.25 5.74 -23.21
CA TRP A 482 2.63 4.33 -23.25
C TRP A 482 2.49 3.67 -21.87
N TYR A 483 2.92 4.35 -20.81
CA TYR A 483 2.78 3.84 -19.43
C TYR A 483 1.31 3.55 -19.08
N LEU A 484 0.40 4.49 -19.35
CA LEU A 484 -1.04 4.28 -19.13
C LEU A 484 -1.60 3.16 -20.02
N GLN A 485 -1.20 3.08 -21.30
CA GLN A 485 -1.68 2.04 -22.21
C GLN A 485 -1.23 0.62 -21.84
N ASN A 486 0.00 0.45 -21.35
CA ASN A 486 0.66 -0.85 -21.26
C ASN A 486 0.82 -1.35 -19.82
N ILE A 487 1.02 -0.44 -18.86
CA ILE A 487 1.29 -0.78 -17.46
C ILE A 487 0.02 -0.61 -16.62
N TYR A 488 -0.65 0.55 -16.73
CA TYR A 488 -1.83 0.89 -15.93
C TYR A 488 -3.09 1.30 -16.74
N PRO A 489 -3.57 0.45 -17.67
CA PRO A 489 -4.80 0.69 -18.43
C PRO A 489 -6.06 0.71 -17.55
N GLU A 490 -5.97 0.24 -16.31
CA GLU A 490 -7.03 0.32 -15.29
C GLU A 490 -7.07 1.68 -14.56
N SER A 491 -6.21 2.63 -14.91
CA SER A 491 -6.35 4.02 -14.45
C SER A 491 -7.65 4.63 -14.98
N SER A 492 -8.32 5.46 -14.18
CA SER A 492 -9.54 6.18 -14.62
C SER A 492 -9.29 7.25 -15.69
N MET A 493 -8.04 7.43 -16.13
CA MET A 493 -7.69 8.48 -17.07
C MET A 493 -7.87 8.04 -18.52
N PRO A 494 -8.61 8.78 -19.36
CA PRO A 494 -8.55 8.57 -20.79
C PRO A 494 -7.11 8.68 -21.30
N VAL A 495 -6.69 7.68 -22.06
CA VAL A 495 -5.42 7.69 -22.78
C VAL A 495 -5.46 8.72 -23.91
N ASP A 496 -6.55 8.68 -24.68
CA ASP A 496 -6.80 9.54 -25.84
C ASP A 496 -7.91 10.54 -25.48
N PHE A 497 -7.51 11.78 -25.24
CA PHE A 497 -8.41 12.91 -25.02
C PHE A 497 -8.00 14.11 -25.86
N TYR A 498 -8.98 14.91 -26.26
CA TYR A 498 -8.74 16.24 -26.82
C TYR A 498 -8.60 17.27 -25.68
N HIS A 499 -9.50 17.22 -24.69
CA HIS A 499 -9.42 18.02 -23.46
C HIS A 499 -9.87 17.19 -22.25
N VAL A 500 -9.31 17.51 -21.07
CA VAL A 500 -9.81 17.03 -19.76
C VAL A 500 -10.05 18.24 -18.87
N GLY A 501 -11.16 18.22 -18.15
CA GLY A 501 -11.56 19.25 -17.19
C GLY A 501 -12.65 18.69 -16.28
N VAL A 502 -12.95 19.38 -15.19
CA VAL A 502 -13.91 18.88 -14.18
C VAL A 502 -15.22 19.66 -14.26
N ILE A 503 -16.34 18.94 -14.46
CA ILE A 503 -17.69 19.47 -14.25
C ILE A 503 -18.13 18.95 -12.88
N LEU A 504 -18.19 19.83 -11.88
CA LEU A 504 -18.20 19.40 -10.48
C LEU A 504 -19.56 18.96 -9.95
N VAL A 505 -20.66 19.48 -10.49
CA VAL A 505 -22.01 18.97 -10.24
C VAL A 505 -22.86 19.08 -11.51
N TYR A 506 -23.44 17.97 -11.95
CA TYR A 506 -24.67 17.99 -12.76
C TYR A 506 -25.85 17.89 -11.80
N SER A 507 -26.57 19.01 -11.62
CA SER A 507 -27.62 19.09 -10.60
C SER A 507 -28.86 18.29 -11.02
N LYS A 508 -29.72 17.90 -10.05
CA LYS A 508 -31.04 17.31 -10.35
C LYS A 508 -31.97 18.24 -11.16
N LYS A 509 -31.58 19.51 -11.39
CA LYS A 509 -32.28 20.49 -12.21
C LYS A 509 -31.67 20.65 -13.61
N GLY A 510 -30.62 19.89 -13.95
CA GLY A 510 -29.92 19.97 -15.24
C GLY A 510 -28.81 21.04 -15.30
N GLU A 511 -28.41 21.62 -14.18
CA GLU A 511 -27.38 22.67 -14.15
C GLU A 511 -25.97 22.06 -14.12
N LEU A 512 -25.06 22.53 -14.97
CA LEU A 512 -23.63 22.24 -14.87
C LEU A 512 -22.97 23.31 -13.99
N ARG A 513 -22.55 22.92 -12.78
CA ARG A 513 -22.28 23.84 -11.68
C ARG A 513 -20.93 23.61 -10.99
N PHE A 514 -20.29 24.70 -10.57
CA PHE A 514 -19.22 24.74 -9.57
C PHE A 514 -19.51 25.88 -8.58
N ASP A 515 -19.63 25.54 -7.29
CA ASP A 515 -20.00 26.44 -6.19
C ASP A 515 -21.24 27.33 -6.47
N ASP A 516 -21.13 28.65 -6.60
CA ASP A 516 -22.27 29.54 -6.94
C ASP A 516 -22.38 29.85 -8.45
N VAL A 517 -21.56 29.20 -9.27
CA VAL A 517 -21.38 29.46 -10.70
C VAL A 517 -21.89 28.30 -11.55
N CYS A 518 -22.67 28.63 -12.58
CA CYS A 518 -23.27 27.71 -13.53
C CYS A 518 -22.75 27.99 -14.95
N MET A 519 -22.63 26.94 -15.77
CA MET A 519 -22.34 27.07 -17.20
C MET A 519 -23.59 27.58 -17.93
N GLU A 520 -23.47 28.75 -18.57
CA GLU A 520 -24.52 29.44 -19.30
C GLU A 520 -24.15 29.55 -20.79
N SER A 521 -25.11 29.39 -21.69
CA SER A 521 -24.96 29.87 -23.07
C SER A 521 -25.86 31.08 -23.38
N ASN A 522 -25.30 32.06 -24.07
CA ASN A 522 -26.09 33.17 -24.62
C ASN A 522 -26.73 32.81 -25.98
N ALA A 523 -27.46 33.75 -26.58
CA ALA A 523 -28.10 33.60 -27.89
C ALA A 523 -27.09 33.49 -29.07
N ASN A 524 -25.82 33.81 -28.83
CA ASN A 524 -24.75 33.69 -29.82
C ASN A 524 -24.00 32.34 -29.68
N ASN A 525 -24.57 31.39 -28.94
CA ASN A 525 -23.99 30.04 -28.71
C ASN A 525 -22.60 30.06 -28.03
N VAL A 526 -22.29 31.15 -27.33
CA VAL A 526 -21.05 31.30 -26.54
C VAL A 526 -21.27 30.75 -25.14
N VAL A 527 -20.50 29.71 -24.81
CA VAL A 527 -20.46 29.10 -23.48
C VAL A 527 -19.62 29.96 -22.53
N LYS A 528 -20.16 30.30 -21.36
CA LYS A 528 -19.51 31.09 -20.32
C LYS A 528 -19.91 30.60 -18.92
N LEU A 529 -19.13 30.96 -17.91
CA LEU A 529 -19.48 30.75 -16.50
C LEU A 529 -20.18 32.00 -15.96
N GLN A 530 -21.33 31.83 -15.30
CA GLN A 530 -22.15 32.91 -14.73
C GLN A 530 -22.78 32.49 -13.41
N LYS A 531 -23.22 33.44 -12.59
CA LYS A 531 -23.88 33.13 -11.32
C LYS A 531 -25.14 32.28 -11.54
N CYS A 532 -25.26 31.17 -10.82
CA CYS A 532 -26.41 30.29 -10.88
C CYS A 532 -27.70 31.05 -10.53
N SER A 533 -28.70 30.98 -11.42
CA SER A 533 -29.94 31.75 -11.31
C SER A 533 -31.14 30.84 -11.45
N GLN A 534 -32.00 30.78 -10.42
CA GLN A 534 -33.14 29.86 -10.38
C GLN A 534 -34.09 30.10 -11.56
N GLY A 535 -34.36 29.07 -12.34
CA GLY A 535 -35.25 29.14 -13.50
C GLY A 535 -34.63 29.72 -14.79
N ASN A 536 -33.33 30.04 -14.80
CA ASN A 536 -32.66 30.53 -16.00
C ASN A 536 -32.42 29.39 -17.00
N GLN A 537 -33.27 29.28 -18.02
CA GLN A 537 -33.20 28.23 -19.06
C GLN A 537 -31.87 28.19 -19.82
N LYS A 538 -31.10 29.29 -19.83
CA LYS A 538 -29.76 29.39 -20.44
C LYS A 538 -28.67 28.62 -19.68
N GLN A 539 -28.98 28.14 -18.48
CA GLN A 539 -28.09 27.40 -17.58
C GLN A 539 -28.46 25.90 -17.48
N ILE A 540 -29.44 25.46 -18.28
CA ILE A 540 -29.98 24.09 -18.22
C ILE A 540 -29.46 23.25 -19.39
N TRP A 541 -28.97 22.07 -19.04
CA TRP A 541 -28.33 21.10 -19.91
C TRP A 541 -29.02 19.74 -19.74
N ASN A 542 -29.03 18.96 -20.80
CA ASN A 542 -29.58 17.61 -20.83
C ASN A 542 -28.47 16.63 -21.23
N TYR A 543 -28.17 15.66 -20.37
CA TYR A 543 -27.19 14.61 -20.66
C TYR A 543 -27.87 13.36 -21.19
N ASN A 544 -27.56 12.99 -22.45
CA ASN A 544 -27.98 11.71 -23.02
C ASN A 544 -26.93 10.63 -22.68
N ASN A 545 -27.30 9.66 -21.84
CA ASN A 545 -26.39 8.60 -21.41
C ASN A 545 -26.10 7.53 -22.48
N GLU A 546 -26.88 7.44 -23.56
CA GLU A 546 -26.60 6.52 -24.67
C GLU A 546 -25.59 7.14 -25.64
N THR A 547 -25.85 8.36 -26.12
CA THR A 547 -24.97 9.05 -27.08
C THR A 547 -23.77 9.73 -26.44
N LYS A 548 -23.79 9.93 -25.11
CA LYS A 548 -22.84 10.72 -24.32
C LYS A 548 -22.86 12.22 -24.62
N HIS A 549 -23.96 12.74 -25.17
CA HIS A 549 -24.06 14.17 -25.52
C HIS A 549 -24.55 15.03 -24.36
N MET A 550 -24.02 16.26 -24.29
CA MET A 550 -24.48 17.33 -23.41
C MET A 550 -25.23 18.38 -24.24
N GLU A 551 -26.56 18.29 -24.31
CA GLU A 551 -27.41 19.21 -25.07
C GLU A 551 -27.76 20.44 -24.23
N HIS A 552 -27.54 21.66 -24.74
CA HIS A 552 -28.05 22.88 -24.12
C HIS A 552 -29.54 23.06 -24.45
N VAL A 553 -30.38 23.08 -23.42
CA VAL A 553 -31.85 22.98 -23.57
C VAL A 553 -32.46 24.13 -24.39
N THR A 554 -31.91 25.34 -24.28
CA THR A 554 -32.47 26.51 -24.99
C THR A 554 -32.08 26.55 -26.46
N SER A 555 -30.84 26.17 -26.83
CA SER A 555 -30.37 26.25 -28.23
C SER A 555 -30.48 24.94 -29.01
N ARG A 556 -30.79 23.81 -28.35
CA ARG A 556 -30.88 22.47 -28.97
C ARG A 556 -29.58 22.04 -29.67
N GLN A 557 -28.47 22.53 -29.14
CA GLN A 557 -27.12 22.25 -29.63
C GLN A 557 -26.33 21.48 -28.59
N CYS A 558 -25.38 20.69 -29.05
CA CYS A 558 -24.52 19.89 -28.21
C CYS A 558 -23.24 20.65 -27.89
N LEU A 559 -22.79 20.52 -26.63
CA LEU A 559 -21.49 20.99 -26.18
C LEU A 559 -20.40 20.25 -26.96
N SER A 560 -19.58 20.98 -27.69
CA SER A 560 -18.43 20.46 -28.40
C SER A 560 -17.17 21.23 -28.04
N THR A 561 -16.04 20.57 -28.21
CA THR A 561 -14.73 21.22 -28.17
C THR A 561 -14.46 21.90 -29.52
N ASP A 562 -13.98 23.15 -29.53
CA ASP A 562 -13.60 23.87 -30.75
C ASP A 562 -12.24 23.38 -31.26
N LYS A 563 -12.23 22.69 -32.39
CA LYS A 563 -11.00 22.15 -33.01
C LYS A 563 -10.15 23.24 -33.70
N THR A 564 -10.66 24.46 -33.86
CA THR A 564 -10.04 25.53 -34.67
C THR A 564 -9.36 26.63 -33.85
N LYS A 565 -9.78 26.88 -32.60
CA LYS A 565 -9.32 28.00 -31.77
C LYS A 565 -8.32 27.63 -30.66
N GLY A 566 -7.75 26.43 -30.71
CA GLY A 566 -6.82 25.96 -29.68
C GLY A 566 -7.50 25.42 -28.43
N SER A 567 -6.70 24.92 -27.49
CA SER A 567 -7.18 24.00 -26.46
C SER A 567 -8.08 24.64 -25.40
N GLY A 568 -9.19 23.96 -25.10
CA GLY A 568 -10.09 24.30 -23.97
C GLY A 568 -11.25 25.23 -24.31
N HIS A 569 -11.42 25.69 -25.56
CA HIS A 569 -12.59 26.48 -25.94
C HIS A 569 -13.80 25.57 -26.18
N LEU A 570 -14.89 25.82 -25.43
CA LEU A 570 -16.16 25.12 -25.56
C LEU A 570 -17.11 25.92 -26.44
N ILE A 571 -17.70 25.24 -27.43
CA ILE A 571 -18.67 25.81 -28.38
C ILE A 571 -19.95 24.98 -28.36
N LEU A 572 -21.05 25.59 -28.78
CA LEU A 572 -22.27 24.88 -29.10
C LEU A 572 -22.42 24.75 -30.61
N VAL A 573 -22.68 23.53 -31.05
CA VAL A 573 -22.83 23.12 -32.45
C VAL A 573 -24.02 22.18 -32.59
N PRO A 574 -24.59 21.99 -33.79
CA PRO A 574 -25.63 20.99 -34.00
C PRO A 574 -25.20 19.62 -33.46
N CYS A 575 -26.12 18.93 -32.78
CA CYS A 575 -25.87 17.58 -32.28
C CYS A 575 -25.69 16.62 -33.45
N GLU A 576 -24.48 16.09 -33.61
CA GLU A 576 -24.15 15.13 -34.67
C GLU A 576 -24.60 13.72 -34.25
N GLN A 577 -25.06 12.89 -35.20
CA GLN A 577 -25.40 11.48 -34.91
C GLN A 577 -24.19 10.54 -35.08
N ASP A 578 -23.15 11.00 -35.76
CA ASP A 578 -21.94 10.24 -36.03
C ASP A 578 -21.01 10.12 -34.81
N ASN A 579 -19.99 9.27 -34.95
CA ASN A 579 -19.05 8.90 -33.88
C ASN A 579 -18.04 10.02 -33.52
N ASN A 580 -18.43 11.30 -33.57
CA ASN A 580 -17.53 12.43 -33.36
C ASN A 580 -17.20 12.62 -31.86
N ALA A 581 -15.96 12.26 -31.51
CA ALA A 581 -15.45 12.33 -30.15
C ALA A 581 -15.53 13.73 -29.49
N SER A 582 -15.61 14.83 -30.25
CA SER A 582 -15.65 16.18 -29.68
C SER A 582 -16.97 16.54 -29.00
N GLN A 583 -18.07 15.81 -29.26
CA GLN A 583 -19.37 16.05 -28.63
C GLN A 583 -19.68 15.08 -27.46
N ARG A 584 -18.74 14.18 -27.11
CA ARG A 584 -18.96 13.12 -26.13
C ARG A 584 -18.33 13.44 -24.77
N TRP A 585 -19.15 13.32 -23.74
CA TRP A 585 -18.83 13.68 -22.36
C TRP A 585 -19.14 12.49 -21.44
N TYR A 586 -18.22 12.18 -20.53
CA TYR A 586 -18.38 11.12 -19.55
C TYR A 586 -18.51 11.77 -18.17
N LEU A 587 -19.66 11.57 -17.52
CA LEU A 587 -19.90 12.06 -16.16
C LEU A 587 -19.51 10.97 -15.15
N GLU A 588 -18.44 11.19 -14.40
CA GLU A 588 -18.07 10.34 -13.26
C GLU A 588 -18.88 10.70 -12.02
N GLN A 589 -19.49 9.70 -11.37
CA GLN A 589 -20.09 9.91 -10.05
C GLN A 589 -19.00 9.95 -8.98
N SER A 590 -18.65 11.16 -8.55
CA SER A 590 -17.85 11.38 -7.35
C SER A 590 -18.61 10.89 -6.12
N LEU A 591 -18.24 9.71 -5.60
CA LEU A 591 -18.63 9.22 -4.26
C LEU A 591 -17.94 10.05 -3.17
N LEU A 592 -18.40 11.29 -3.00
CA LEU A 592 -18.15 12.09 -1.80
C LEU A 592 -19.20 11.69 -0.75
N THR A 593 -18.87 10.65 0.00
CA THR A 593 -19.45 10.34 1.32
C THR A 593 -18.67 11.07 2.40
#